data_AF-A0A947FIB8-F1
#
_entry.id   AF-A0A947FIB8-F1
#
_cell.length_a   1.000
_cell.length_b   1.000
_cell.length_c   1.000
_cell.angle_alpha   90.00
_cell.angle_beta   90.00
_cell.angle_gamma   90.00
#
_symmetry.space_group_name_H-M   'P 1'
#
loop_
_entity.id
_entity.type
_entity.pdbx_description
1 polymer ?
#
loop_
_entity_poly.entity_id
_entity_poly.type
_entity_poly.pdbx_seq_one_letter_code
_entity_poly.pdbx_strand_id
1 'polypeptide(L)' 'FKAPVLLVHGSRDVNVSEAHSKLMRDRLQGEGKSVDLLEFDGLDHYLEHSQARRITLKRIGEFLDTQLVK' A
#
# COMPACT_ATOMS: atom_id res chain seq x y z
N PHE A 1 9.55 -5.61 15.48
CA PHE A 1 8.43 -5.01 14.73
C PHE A 1 7.40 -6.10 14.48
N LYS A 2 6.19 -5.99 15.06
CA LYS A 2 5.10 -7.00 14.97
C LYS A 2 3.85 -6.47 14.24
N ALA A 3 3.89 -5.23 13.77
CA ALA A 3 2.75 -4.61 13.11
C ALA A 3 2.72 -5.04 11.63
N PRO A 4 1.59 -5.55 11.13
CA PRO A 4 1.36 -5.71 9.70
C PRO A 4 1.44 -4.36 8.98
N VAL A 5 1.75 -4.38 7.69
CA VAL A 5 1.90 -3.16 6.88
C VAL A 5 1.01 -3.23 5.66
N LEU A 6 0.33 -2.13 5.34
CA LEU A 6 -0.30 -1.91 4.04
C LEU A 6 0.45 -0.76 3.34
N LEU A 7 0.99 -1.04 2.16
CA LEU A 7 1.57 -0.06 1.26
C LEU A 7 0.59 0.25 0.13
N VAL A 8 0.58 1.49 -0.35
CA VAL A 8 -0.27 1.93 -1.46
C VAL A 8 0.56 2.83 -2.39
N HIS A 9 0.62 2.52 -3.69
CA HIS A 9 1.48 3.27 -4.63
C HIS A 9 0.91 3.28 -6.06
N GLY A 10 1.09 4.39 -6.80
CA GLY A 10 0.80 4.47 -8.24
C GLY A 10 2.02 4.14 -9.11
N SER A 11 1.86 3.33 -10.18
CA SER A 11 3.02 2.85 -10.97
C SER A 11 3.74 3.94 -11.78
N ARG A 12 3.13 5.12 -11.94
CA ARG A 12 3.68 6.28 -12.66
C ARG A 12 3.93 7.48 -11.76
N ASP A 13 4.12 7.25 -10.47
CA ASP A 13 4.55 8.30 -9.55
C ASP A 13 5.97 8.79 -9.92
N VAL A 14 6.02 10.01 -10.48
CA VAL A 14 7.27 10.68 -10.88
C VAL A 14 7.93 11.46 -9.73
N ASN A 15 7.23 11.63 -8.60
CA ASN A 15 7.75 12.29 -7.41
C ASN A 15 8.47 11.28 -6.52
N VAL A 16 7.86 10.11 -6.33
CA VAL A 16 8.37 9.01 -5.52
C VAL A 16 8.22 7.71 -6.29
N SER A 17 9.35 7.17 -6.77
CA SER A 17 9.32 5.90 -7.52
C SER A 17 8.67 4.76 -6.74
N GLU A 18 7.81 3.98 -7.42
CA GLU A 18 7.21 2.74 -6.89
C GLU A 18 8.26 1.72 -6.41
N ALA A 19 9.52 1.84 -6.86
CA ALA A 19 10.63 1.00 -6.43
C ALA A 19 10.86 1.07 -4.90
N HIS A 20 10.54 2.20 -4.25
CA HIS A 20 10.64 2.31 -2.79
C HIS A 20 9.65 1.36 -2.08
N SER A 21 8.39 1.35 -2.53
CA SER A 21 7.35 0.46 -1.97
C SER A 21 7.68 -1.01 -2.27
N LYS A 22 8.15 -1.32 -3.47
CA LYS A 22 8.58 -2.68 -3.84
C LYS A 22 9.75 -3.16 -2.99
N LEU A 23 10.80 -2.35 -2.82
CA LEU A 23 11.95 -2.67 -1.98
C LEU A 23 11.54 -2.92 -0.52
N MET A 24 10.67 -2.08 0.04
CA MET A 24 10.18 -2.24 1.40
C MET A 24 9.37 -3.53 1.55
N ARG A 25 8.44 -3.82 0.61
CA ARG A 25 7.68 -5.07 0.58
C ARG A 25 8.61 -6.27 0.58
N ASP A 26 9.56 -6.31 -0.34
CA ASP A 26 10.48 -7.45 -0.50
C ASP A 26 11.33 -7.66 0.77
N ARG A 27 11.81 -6.57 1.39
CA ARG A 27 12.61 -6.66 2.61
C ARG A 27 11.79 -7.07 3.83
N LEU A 28 10.51 -6.67 3.91
CA LEU A 28 9.58 -7.09 4.97
C LEU A 28 9.19 -8.56 4.80
N GLN A 29 8.88 -9.00 3.58
CA GLN A 29 8.58 -10.40 3.26
C GLN A 29 9.77 -11.30 3.55
N GLY A 30 10.99 -10.88 3.18
CA GLY A 30 12.22 -11.63 3.47
C GLY A 30 12.50 -11.82 4.97
N GLU A 31 11.93 -10.97 5.82
CA GLU A 31 11.98 -11.08 7.29
C GLU A 31 10.75 -11.79 7.88
N GLY A 32 9.91 -12.40 7.04
CA GLY A 32 8.70 -13.11 7.45
C GLY A 32 7.60 -12.20 8.02
N LYS A 33 7.61 -10.91 7.68
CA LYS A 33 6.63 -9.93 8.19
C LYS A 33 5.43 -9.84 7.26
N SER A 34 4.25 -9.63 7.86
CA SER A 34 3.01 -9.41 7.10
C SER A 34 3.04 -8.03 6.43
N VAL A 35 3.00 -8.02 5.10
CA VAL A 35 2.92 -6.80 4.28
C VAL A 35 2.04 -7.05 3.07
N ASP A 36 1.17 -6.10 2.77
CA ASP A 36 0.37 -6.02 1.55
C ASP A 36 0.79 -4.77 0.76
N LEU A 37 0.70 -4.83 -0.57
CA LEU A 37 1.02 -3.73 -1.48
C LEU A 37 -0.12 -3.57 -2.48
N LEU A 38 -0.89 -2.49 -2.34
CA LEU A 38 -1.91 -2.07 -3.28
C LEU A 38 -1.29 -1.15 -4.34
N GLU A 39 -1.17 -1.64 -5.57
CA GLU A 39 -0.62 -0.88 -6.69
C GLU A 39 -1.75 -0.42 -7.62
N PHE A 40 -1.67 0.83 -8.09
CA PHE A 40 -2.54 1.36 -9.13
C PHE A 40 -1.77 1.60 -10.41
N ASP A 41 -2.01 0.76 -11.42
CA ASP A 41 -1.33 0.90 -12.71
C ASP A 41 -1.73 2.20 -13.43
N GLY A 42 -0.74 2.90 -13.98
CA GLY A 42 -0.91 4.13 -14.73
C GLY A 42 -1.18 5.37 -13.89
N LEU A 43 -1.36 5.24 -12.57
CA LEU A 43 -1.63 6.37 -11.69
C LEU A 43 -0.35 7.01 -11.16
N ASP A 44 -0.42 8.32 -10.93
CA ASP A 44 0.66 9.13 -10.40
C ASP A 44 0.63 9.20 -8.86
N HIS A 45 1.32 10.20 -8.29
CA HIS A 45 1.42 10.43 -6.86
C HIS A 45 0.07 10.79 -6.19
N TYR A 46 -0.89 11.32 -6.95
CA TYR A 46 -2.07 11.96 -6.40
C TYR A 46 -3.29 11.01 -6.41
N LEU A 47 -4.14 11.12 -5.39
CA LEU A 47 -5.38 10.33 -5.28
C LEU A 47 -6.61 11.03 -5.89
N GLU A 48 -6.41 11.75 -7.01
CA GLU A 48 -7.48 12.52 -7.67
C GLU A 48 -8.56 11.61 -8.27
N HIS A 49 -8.14 10.47 -8.84
CA HIS A 49 -9.05 9.47 -9.40
C HIS A 49 -10.01 8.93 -8.33
N SER A 50 -11.30 9.24 -8.50
CA SER A 50 -12.33 8.92 -7.52
C SER A 50 -12.42 7.42 -7.22
N GLN A 51 -12.20 6.57 -8.23
CA GLN A 51 -12.20 5.12 -8.06
C GLN A 51 -11.02 4.64 -7.21
N ALA A 52 -9.80 5.07 -7.53
CA ALA A 52 -8.60 4.71 -6.76
C ALA A 52 -8.73 5.17 -5.31
N ARG A 53 -9.19 6.41 -5.08
CA ARG A 53 -9.44 6.93 -3.74
C ARG A 53 -10.44 6.10 -2.95
N ARG A 54 -11.56 5.68 -3.56
CA ARG A 54 -12.53 4.79 -2.90
C ARG A 54 -11.92 3.43 -2.55
N ILE A 55 -11.12 2.85 -3.45
CA ILE A 55 -10.43 1.59 -3.21
C ILE A 55 -9.43 1.73 -2.06
N THR A 56 -8.59 2.75 -2.07
CA THR A 56 -7.62 3.04 -0.99
C THR A 56 -8.31 3.17 0.36
N LEU A 57 -9.37 3.98 0.45
CA LEU A 57 -10.12 4.18 1.70
C LEU A 57 -10.76 2.87 2.19
N LYS A 58 -11.33 2.06 1.29
CA LYS A 58 -11.88 0.75 1.62
C LYS A 58 -10.80 -0.21 2.14
N ARG A 59 -9.64 -0.29 1.48
CA ARG A 59 -8.52 -1.14 1.90
C ARG A 59 -7.94 -0.72 3.24
N ILE A 60 -7.84 0.58 3.51
CA ILE A 60 -7.44 1.09 4.82
C ILE A 60 -8.43 0.64 5.90
N GLY A 61 -9.74 0.79 5.66
CA GLY A 61 -10.77 0.35 6.60
C GLY A 61 -10.68 -1.16 6.89
N GLU A 62 -10.69 -1.99 5.86
CA GLU A 62 -10.57 -3.45 5.98
C GLU A 62 -9.29 -3.87 6.71
N PHE A 63 -8.18 -3.20 6.43
CA PHE A 63 -6.91 -3.47 7.07
C PHE A 63 -6.98 -3.14 8.57
N LEU A 64 -7.49 -1.97 8.94
CA LEU A 64 -7.61 -1.58 10.34
C LEU A 64 -8.60 -2.49 11.10
N ASP A 65 -9.74 -2.83 10.50
CA ASP A 65 -10.72 -3.74 11.11
C ASP A 65 -10.09 -5.12 11.37
N THR A 66 -9.28 -5.63 10.45
CA THR A 66 -8.61 -6.92 10.61
C THR A 66 -7.49 -6.88 11.65
N GLN A 67 -6.76 -5.76 11.76
CA GLN A 67 -5.54 -5.70 12.58
C GLN A 67 -5.73 -5.07 13.98
N LEU A 68 -6.79 -4.28 14.19
CA LEU A 68 -7.04 -3.58 15.46
C LEU A 68 -8.20 -4.15 16.27
N VAL A 69 -9.12 -4.88 15.63
CA VAL A 69 -10.19 -5.58 16.37
C VAL A 69 -9.60 -6.83 17.00
N LYS A 70 -9.67 -6.90 18.33
CA LYS A 70 -9.20 -8.04 19.14
C LYS A 70 -10.12 -9.24 18.99
#